data_AF-A0A817QCB9-F1
#
_entry.id   AF-A0A817QCB9-F1
#
_cell.length_a   1.000
_cell.length_b   1.000
_cell.length_c   1.000
_cell.angle_alpha   90.00
_cell.angle_beta   90.00
_cell.angle_gamma   90.00
#
_symmetry.space_group_name_H-M   'P 1'
#
loop_
_entity.id
_entity.type
_entity.pdbx_description
1 polymer ?
#
loop_
_entity_poly.entity_id
_entity_poly.type
_entity_poly.pdbx_seq_one_letter_code
_entity_poly.pdbx_strand_id
1 'polypeptide(L)'
;MYRIRDVTTRVSVRLLNREEALSVCVITFADDLSTPYIAIGTAIIFEDEDTPKIGRILLFRYKNGHLNMITEKELNGAPHAMLAFQGKLLVAVGSSIRLYKLSSQTHELTQLTQYLGHIDCLQVKIKDDFVLFNDLMKSITVLRYNVDDGKFEEIAHDVHPQWSTACEFFDDDTFICAEDGGNLISCHKDSGSTKENERNILKELGLCHLGENINVFRHGCLVTQQTAESTISVETCTLMGGVSGYIGLLLQLTSSLYQLLMSLQLALAEYVPSVGKIDHGAWRSFESDGRSDVSCGFVDGDLIETYLDLPKSVQQELIQDLRGENNIPLNTTVEELVKIIEELARIH
;
A
#
# COMPACT_ATOMS: atom_id res chain seq x y z
N MET A 1 -3.46 -27.17 2.19
CA MET A 1 -2.90 -27.47 3.53
C MET A 1 -1.85 -26.41 3.85
N TYR A 2 -2.26 -25.27 4.39
CA TYR A 2 -1.38 -24.17 4.75
C TYR A 2 -0.55 -24.56 5.99
N ARG A 3 0.78 -24.44 5.91
CA ARG A 3 1.72 -24.78 7.00
C ARG A 3 2.51 -23.54 7.36
N ILE A 4 2.44 -23.14 8.62
CA ILE A 4 3.38 -22.18 9.21
C ILE A 4 4.68 -22.94 9.42
N ARG A 5 5.78 -22.48 8.82
CA ARG A 5 7.10 -23.14 8.88
C ARG A 5 8.16 -22.16 9.35
N ASP A 6 8.91 -22.57 10.37
CA ASP A 6 10.26 -22.07 10.60
C ASP A 6 11.19 -22.78 9.60
N VAL A 7 11.98 -22.00 8.84
CA VAL A 7 12.88 -22.47 7.78
C VAL A 7 14.00 -23.37 8.32
N THR A 8 14.25 -23.31 9.63
CA THR A 8 15.30 -24.03 10.36
C THR A 8 14.75 -25.19 11.21
N THR A 9 13.58 -25.05 11.85
CA THR A 9 13.13 -26.02 12.87
C THR A 9 11.96 -26.92 12.48
N ARG A 10 11.29 -26.68 11.33
CA ARG A 10 10.17 -27.50 10.80
C ARG A 10 8.99 -27.71 11.77
N VAL A 11 8.79 -26.83 12.75
CA VAL A 11 7.63 -26.88 13.65
C VAL A 11 6.36 -26.52 12.88
N SER A 12 5.30 -27.31 13.04
CA SER A 12 4.00 -27.06 12.40
C SER A 12 2.86 -27.23 13.39
N VAL A 13 1.90 -26.30 13.37
CA VAL A 13 0.63 -26.41 14.08
C VAL A 13 -0.45 -26.81 13.07
N ARG A 14 -1.31 -27.77 13.44
CA ARG A 14 -2.43 -28.20 12.60
C ARG A 14 -3.68 -27.42 13.02
N LEU A 15 -4.27 -26.73 12.05
CA LEU A 15 -5.56 -26.04 12.20
C LEU A 15 -6.73 -27.05 12.22
N LEU A 16 -7.91 -26.57 12.62
CA LEU A 16 -9.14 -27.34 12.59
C LEU A 16 -9.52 -27.73 11.15
N ASN A 17 -10.51 -28.63 11.04
CA ASN A 17 -11.04 -28.98 9.73
C ASN A 17 -11.73 -27.76 9.11
N ARG A 18 -11.50 -27.52 7.81
CA ARG A 18 -12.00 -26.35 7.06
C ARG A 18 -11.53 -24.99 7.60
N GLU A 19 -10.49 -24.97 8.42
CA GLU A 19 -9.92 -23.74 8.93
C GLU A 19 -8.72 -23.31 8.08
N GLU A 20 -8.74 -22.05 7.65
CA GLU A 20 -7.68 -21.42 6.87
C GLU A 20 -7.05 -20.28 7.65
N ALA A 21 -5.72 -20.15 7.54
CA ALA A 21 -4.99 -19.01 8.09
C ALA A 21 -4.99 -17.87 7.06
N LEU A 22 -5.43 -16.69 7.48
CA LEU A 22 -5.62 -15.52 6.63
C LEU A 22 -4.57 -14.45 6.92
N SER A 23 -4.23 -14.25 8.19
CA SER A 23 -3.31 -13.20 8.62
C SER A 23 -2.35 -13.67 9.69
N VAL A 24 -1.17 -13.03 9.75
CA VAL A 24 -0.14 -13.32 10.75
C VAL A 24 0.54 -12.03 11.17
N CYS A 25 0.82 -11.91 12.47
CA CYS A 25 1.53 -10.76 13.02
C CYS A 25 2.43 -11.21 14.18
N VAL A 26 3.63 -10.61 14.28
CA VAL A 26 4.45 -10.70 15.50
C VAL A 26 4.19 -9.46 16.34
N ILE A 27 3.82 -9.66 17.60
CA ILE A 27 3.45 -8.57 18.52
C ILE A 27 4.07 -8.77 19.89
N THR A 28 4.51 -7.67 20.48
CA THR A 28 4.83 -7.56 21.91
C THR A 28 3.75 -6.71 22.58
N PHE A 29 3.03 -7.27 23.55
CA PHE A 29 1.93 -6.58 24.22
C PHE A 29 2.45 -5.65 25.33
N ALA A 30 1.73 -4.55 25.59
CA ALA A 30 2.09 -3.58 26.63
C ALA A 30 2.19 -4.21 28.03
N ASP A 31 1.33 -5.18 28.34
CA ASP A 31 1.31 -5.88 29.63
C ASP A 31 2.43 -6.93 29.78
N ASP A 32 3.14 -7.27 28.70
CA ASP A 32 4.28 -8.20 28.67
C ASP A 32 5.30 -7.79 27.61
N LEU A 33 6.03 -6.70 27.89
CA LEU A 33 7.04 -6.13 26.98
C LEU A 33 8.25 -7.03 26.72
N SER A 34 8.41 -8.10 27.51
CA SER A 34 9.56 -8.98 27.44
C SER A 34 9.39 -10.13 26.43
N THR A 35 8.15 -10.40 26.02
CA THR A 35 7.83 -11.61 25.27
C THR A 35 7.18 -11.27 23.93
N PRO A 36 7.78 -11.65 22.79
CA PRO A 36 7.11 -11.60 21.51
C PRO A 36 6.13 -12.77 21.36
N TYR A 37 4.98 -12.48 20.75
CA TYR A 37 3.94 -13.44 20.43
C TYR A 37 3.73 -13.47 18.92
N ILE A 38 3.28 -14.62 18.42
CA ILE A 38 2.84 -14.80 17.03
C ILE A 38 1.33 -14.92 17.06
N ALA A 39 0.63 -13.90 16.57
CA ALA A 39 -0.81 -13.92 16.38
C ALA A 39 -1.12 -14.45 14.97
N ILE A 40 -2.02 -15.42 14.87
CA ILE A 40 -2.51 -16.00 13.61
C ILE A 40 -4.02 -15.84 13.56
N GLY A 41 -4.50 -15.14 12.52
CA GLY A 41 -5.90 -14.95 12.23
C GLY A 41 -6.37 -16.05 11.31
N THR A 42 -7.47 -16.69 11.67
CA THR A 42 -8.03 -17.85 10.97
C THR A 42 -9.52 -17.68 10.73
N ALA A 43 -10.05 -18.36 9.72
CA ALA A 43 -11.47 -18.45 9.45
C ALA A 43 -11.88 -19.89 9.14
N ILE A 44 -13.07 -20.27 9.56
CA ILE A 44 -13.69 -21.54 9.19
C ILE A 44 -14.51 -21.30 7.93
N ILE A 45 -14.16 -22.00 6.85
CA ILE A 45 -14.76 -21.82 5.53
C ILE A 45 -15.83 -22.88 5.29
N PHE A 46 -17.05 -22.42 5.02
CA PHE A 46 -18.17 -23.25 4.61
C PHE A 46 -18.55 -22.92 3.16
N GLU A 47 -18.86 -23.94 2.35
CA GLU A 47 -19.16 -23.77 0.92
C GLU A 47 -20.48 -23.03 0.66
N ASP A 48 -21.36 -22.97 1.65
CA ASP A 48 -22.68 -22.33 1.60
C ASP A 48 -22.70 -20.90 2.16
N GLU A 49 -21.53 -20.31 2.45
CA GLU A 49 -21.41 -18.94 2.97
C GLU A 49 -20.66 -18.03 1.99
N ASP A 50 -21.23 -16.86 1.71
CA ASP A 50 -20.57 -15.83 0.89
C ASP A 50 -19.34 -15.24 1.58
N THR A 51 -19.40 -15.09 2.91
CA THR A 51 -18.29 -14.63 3.75
C THR A 51 -18.18 -15.48 5.02
N PRO A 52 -16.96 -15.77 5.52
CA PRO A 52 -16.80 -16.62 6.69
C PRO A 52 -17.38 -15.98 7.95
N LYS A 53 -18.35 -16.66 8.59
CA LYS A 53 -19.01 -16.12 9.80
C LYS A 53 -18.22 -16.38 11.08
N ILE A 54 -17.33 -17.36 11.07
CA ILE A 54 -16.56 -17.79 12.25
C ILE A 54 -15.07 -17.61 11.94
N GLY A 55 -14.41 -16.78 12.74
CA GLY A 55 -12.96 -16.62 12.73
C GLY A 55 -12.36 -16.78 14.11
N ARG A 56 -11.04 -16.93 14.18
CA ARG A 56 -10.30 -17.03 15.45
C ARG A 56 -8.96 -16.31 15.38
N ILE A 57 -8.56 -15.71 16.49
CA ILE A 57 -7.18 -15.26 16.73
C ILE A 57 -6.52 -16.33 17.60
N LEU A 58 -5.49 -16.96 17.07
CA LEU A 58 -4.67 -17.93 17.77
C LEU A 58 -3.36 -17.26 18.16
N LEU A 59 -3.06 -17.20 19.46
CA LEU A 59 -1.84 -16.55 19.95
C LEU A 59 -0.82 -17.59 20.40
N PHE A 60 0.37 -17.53 19.83
CA PHE A 60 1.46 -18.47 20.13
C PHE A 60 2.68 -17.75 20.70
N ARG A 61 3.49 -18.50 21.46
CA ARG A 61 4.88 -18.13 21.78
C ARG A 61 5.82 -19.16 21.19
N TYR A 62 6.89 -18.68 20.55
CA TYR A 62 7.98 -19.54 20.11
C TYR A 62 9.04 -19.62 21.21
N LYS A 63 9.25 -20.82 21.76
CA LYS A 63 10.24 -21.05 22.82
C LYS A 63 10.87 -22.42 22.64
N ASN A 64 12.20 -22.48 22.73
CA ASN A 64 12.98 -23.72 22.65
C ASN A 64 12.68 -24.57 21.40
N GLY A 65 12.49 -23.93 20.24
CA GLY A 65 12.17 -24.65 19.01
C GLY A 65 10.75 -25.23 18.97
N HIS A 66 9.83 -24.71 19.79
CA HIS A 66 8.42 -25.12 19.80
C HIS A 66 7.48 -23.91 19.79
N LEU A 67 6.39 -24.02 19.02
CA LEU A 67 5.26 -23.10 19.05
C LEU A 67 4.26 -23.57 20.10
N ASN A 68 4.09 -22.79 21.16
CA ASN A 68 3.15 -23.07 22.24
C ASN A 68 1.96 -22.13 22.12
N MET A 69 0.74 -22.68 21.98
CA MET A 69 -0.47 -21.89 21.99
C MET A 69 -0.72 -21.35 23.39
N ILE A 70 -0.93 -20.04 23.49
CA ILE A 70 -1.16 -19.34 24.75
C ILE A 70 -2.64 -19.12 24.98
N THR A 71 -3.36 -18.68 23.94
CA THR A 71 -4.79 -18.41 24.00
C THR A 71 -5.39 -18.45 22.61
N GLU A 72 -6.71 -18.62 22.55
CA GLU A 72 -7.51 -18.46 21.36
C GLU A 72 -8.70 -17.54 21.63
N LYS A 73 -9.06 -16.73 20.64
CA LYS A 73 -10.21 -15.82 20.71
C LYS A 73 -11.10 -16.04 19.51
N GLU A 74 -12.34 -16.48 19.73
CA GLU A 74 -13.35 -16.56 18.69
C GLU A 74 -13.82 -15.17 18.24
N LEU A 75 -14.09 -15.04 16.95
CA LEU A 75 -14.53 -13.84 16.26
C LEU A 75 -15.75 -14.16 15.37
N ASN A 76 -16.65 -13.18 15.26
CA ASN A 76 -17.77 -13.21 14.32
C ASN A 76 -17.34 -12.62 12.97
N GLY A 77 -16.49 -13.32 12.24
CA GLY A 77 -15.96 -12.90 10.95
C GLY A 77 -14.50 -13.28 10.73
N ALA A 78 -14.06 -13.25 9.47
CA ALA A 78 -12.68 -13.52 9.08
C ALA A 78 -11.72 -12.38 9.47
N PRO A 79 -10.63 -12.65 10.21
CA PRO A 79 -9.59 -11.66 10.50
C PRO A 79 -8.61 -11.51 9.32
N HIS A 80 -8.98 -10.71 8.31
CA HIS A 80 -8.22 -10.55 7.06
C HIS A 80 -6.83 -9.93 7.25
N ALA A 81 -6.67 -9.02 8.22
CA ALA A 81 -5.40 -8.39 8.52
C ALA A 81 -5.20 -8.20 10.03
N MET A 82 -3.93 -8.27 10.45
CA MET A 82 -3.53 -8.06 11.84
C MET A 82 -2.20 -7.33 11.90
N LEU A 83 -2.10 -6.34 12.78
CA LEU A 83 -0.86 -5.60 13.03
C LEU A 83 -0.67 -5.30 14.52
N ALA A 84 0.59 -5.21 14.93
CA ALA A 84 0.97 -4.70 16.23
C ALA A 84 0.81 -3.18 16.24
N PHE A 85 0.03 -2.66 17.18
CA PHE A 85 -0.31 -1.25 17.26
C PHE A 85 -0.23 -0.77 18.71
N GLN A 86 0.81 0.00 19.05
CA GLN A 86 0.97 0.62 20.38
C GLN A 86 0.79 -0.39 21.55
N GLY A 87 1.46 -1.55 21.45
CA GLY A 87 1.40 -2.63 22.43
C GLY A 87 0.06 -3.39 22.50
N LYS A 88 -0.81 -3.19 21.50
CA LYS A 88 -2.14 -3.79 21.34
C LYS A 88 -2.22 -4.46 19.96
N LEU A 89 -3.14 -5.40 19.79
CA LEU A 89 -3.35 -6.10 18.53
C LEU A 89 -4.50 -5.43 17.76
N LEU A 90 -4.19 -4.82 16.62
CA LEU A 90 -5.16 -4.27 15.68
C LEU A 90 -5.56 -5.37 14.69
N VAL A 91 -6.86 -5.54 14.46
CA VAL A 91 -7.41 -6.61 13.62
C VAL A 91 -8.51 -6.07 12.71
N ALA A 92 -8.41 -6.32 11.41
CA ALA A 92 -9.51 -6.15 10.47
C ALA A 92 -10.34 -7.43 10.45
N VAL A 93 -11.61 -7.35 10.86
CA VAL A 93 -12.52 -8.50 10.97
C VAL A 93 -13.82 -8.19 10.25
N GLY A 94 -14.03 -8.77 9.07
CA GLY A 94 -15.19 -8.46 8.23
C GLY A 94 -15.35 -6.94 8.05
N SER A 95 -16.53 -6.42 8.35
CA SER A 95 -16.90 -5.00 8.28
C SER A 95 -16.34 -4.09 9.40
N SER A 96 -15.28 -4.51 10.11
CA SER A 96 -14.83 -3.80 11.32
C SER A 96 -13.33 -3.79 11.54
N ILE A 97 -12.83 -2.68 12.08
CA ILE A 97 -11.47 -2.56 12.63
C ILE A 97 -11.57 -2.64 14.15
N ARG A 98 -10.86 -3.59 14.78
CA ARG A 98 -10.95 -3.88 16.22
C ARG A 98 -9.58 -3.83 16.88
N LEU A 99 -9.55 -3.36 18.12
CA LEU A 99 -8.33 -3.27 18.92
C LEU A 99 -8.42 -4.18 20.14
N TYR A 100 -7.40 -5.00 20.37
CA TYR A 100 -7.36 -5.96 21.46
C TYR A 100 -6.14 -5.75 22.36
N LYS A 101 -6.31 -6.00 23.66
CA LYS A 101 -5.21 -6.14 24.62
C LYS A 101 -5.12 -7.56 25.15
N LEU A 102 -3.92 -7.97 25.52
CA LEU A 102 -3.67 -9.22 26.22
C LEU A 102 -3.47 -8.92 27.71
N SER A 103 -4.20 -9.61 28.57
CA SER A 103 -3.91 -9.65 30.02
C SER A 103 -2.73 -10.58 30.28
N SER A 104 -1.64 -10.09 30.88
CA SER A 104 -0.48 -10.93 31.22
C SER A 104 -0.77 -11.94 32.34
N GLN A 105 -1.79 -11.68 33.18
CA GLN A 105 -2.17 -12.55 34.29
C GLN A 105 -3.06 -13.71 33.84
N THR A 106 -4.05 -13.43 32.99
CA THR A 106 -5.05 -14.42 32.56
C THR A 106 -4.76 -14.99 31.18
N HIS A 107 -3.83 -14.38 30.43
CA HIS A 107 -3.61 -14.66 29.02
C HIS A 107 -4.87 -14.53 28.16
N GLU A 108 -5.82 -13.69 28.59
CA GLU A 108 -7.05 -13.44 27.86
C GLU A 108 -6.89 -12.25 26.91
N LEU A 109 -7.39 -12.42 25.68
CA LEU A 109 -7.47 -11.36 24.69
C LEU A 109 -8.83 -10.64 24.80
N THR A 110 -8.81 -9.38 25.24
CA THR A 110 -10.00 -8.56 25.45
C THR A 110 -10.09 -7.46 24.40
N GLN A 111 -11.26 -7.32 23.77
CA GLN A 111 -11.53 -6.22 22.84
C GLN A 111 -11.68 -4.91 23.61
N LEU A 112 -10.96 -3.87 23.16
CA LEU A 112 -11.00 -2.54 23.75
C LEU A 112 -11.99 -1.62 23.03
N THR A 113 -11.88 -1.56 21.71
CA THR A 113 -12.68 -0.67 20.88
C THR A 113 -12.85 -1.25 19.48
N GLN A 114 -13.79 -0.69 18.72
CA GLN A 114 -14.04 -1.07 17.34
C GLN A 114 -14.55 0.13 16.53
N TYR A 115 -14.26 0.10 15.23
CA TYR A 115 -14.83 0.96 14.21
C TYR A 115 -15.59 0.08 13.21
N LEU A 116 -16.79 0.52 12.79
CA LEU A 116 -17.77 -0.28 12.04
C LEU A 116 -18.26 0.50 10.81
N GLY A 117 -19.01 -0.15 9.92
CA GLY A 117 -19.71 0.51 8.81
C GLY A 117 -19.15 0.18 7.43
N HIS A 118 -18.26 -0.80 7.37
CA HIS A 118 -17.60 -1.28 6.17
C HIS A 118 -18.29 -2.51 5.56
N ILE A 119 -17.88 -2.92 4.37
CA ILE A 119 -18.34 -4.15 3.75
C ILE A 119 -17.43 -5.29 4.22
N ASP A 120 -16.16 -5.20 3.86
CA ASP A 120 -15.14 -6.15 4.30
C ASP A 120 -13.76 -5.47 4.28
N CYS A 121 -13.09 -5.40 5.44
CA CYS A 121 -11.82 -4.71 5.60
C CYS A 121 -10.67 -5.71 5.35
N LEU A 122 -9.94 -5.52 4.24
CA LEU A 122 -9.04 -6.56 3.70
C LEU A 122 -7.58 -6.39 4.16
N GLN A 123 -7.05 -5.17 4.11
CA GLN A 123 -5.70 -4.83 4.56
C GLN A 123 -5.73 -3.65 5.52
N VAL A 124 -4.71 -3.59 6.36
CA VAL A 124 -4.49 -2.49 7.30
C VAL A 124 -3.01 -2.12 7.27
N LYS A 125 -2.76 -0.83 7.42
CA LYS A 125 -1.44 -0.18 7.53
C LYS A 125 -1.47 0.76 8.72
N ILE A 126 -0.30 0.98 9.31
CA ILE A 126 -0.15 1.80 10.51
C ILE A 126 0.96 2.80 10.26
N LYS A 127 0.71 4.04 10.66
CA LYS A 127 1.72 5.09 10.78
C LYS A 127 1.44 5.88 12.06
N ASP A 128 2.32 5.73 13.06
CA ASP A 128 2.16 6.32 14.39
C ASP A 128 0.83 5.98 15.09
N ASP A 129 -0.10 6.92 15.18
CA ASP A 129 -1.46 6.76 15.71
C ASP A 129 -2.54 6.64 14.61
N PHE A 130 -2.14 6.74 13.35
CA PHE A 130 -3.01 6.57 12.20
C PHE A 130 -3.09 5.11 11.74
N VAL A 131 -4.29 4.75 11.29
CA VAL A 131 -4.63 3.46 10.74
C VAL A 131 -5.26 3.70 9.37
N LEU A 132 -4.58 3.25 8.32
CA LEU A 132 -5.12 3.21 6.96
C LEU A 132 -5.61 1.79 6.70
N PHE A 133 -6.78 1.63 6.12
CA PHE A 133 -7.24 0.33 5.68
C PHE A 133 -8.02 0.45 4.39
N ASN A 134 -8.07 -0.65 3.63
CA ASN A 134 -8.92 -0.74 2.47
C ASN A 134 -10.12 -1.65 2.73
N ASP A 135 -11.22 -1.28 2.11
CA ASP A 135 -12.48 -2.01 2.08
C ASP A 135 -12.64 -2.65 0.70
N LEU A 136 -13.29 -3.82 0.66
CA LEU A 136 -13.58 -4.54 -0.58
C LEU A 136 -14.25 -3.68 -1.65
N MET A 137 -15.12 -2.71 -1.30
CA MET A 137 -15.77 -1.83 -2.28
C MET A 137 -15.79 -0.35 -1.88
N LYS A 138 -15.44 -0.01 -0.63
CA LYS A 138 -15.41 1.38 -0.14
C LYS A 138 -14.02 2.02 -0.19
N SER A 139 -13.19 1.62 -1.16
CA SER A 139 -11.84 2.16 -1.35
C SER A 139 -11.04 2.17 -0.03
N ILE A 140 -10.43 3.30 0.34
CA ILE A 140 -9.60 3.45 1.52
C ILE A 140 -10.21 4.39 2.57
N THR A 141 -9.89 4.13 3.83
CA THR A 141 -10.30 4.96 4.98
C THR A 141 -9.14 5.12 5.95
N VAL A 142 -8.97 6.34 6.47
CA VAL A 142 -7.95 6.72 7.44
C VAL A 142 -8.61 7.01 8.77
N LEU A 143 -8.21 6.28 9.80
CA LEU A 143 -8.58 6.50 11.19
C LEU A 143 -7.39 7.05 11.98
N ARG A 144 -7.68 7.74 13.07
CA ARG A 144 -6.72 8.04 14.14
C ARG A 144 -7.20 7.38 15.42
N TYR A 145 -6.29 6.73 16.14
CA TYR A 145 -6.59 6.21 17.46
C TYR A 145 -6.27 7.25 18.53
N ASN A 146 -7.31 7.78 19.17
CA ASN A 146 -7.13 8.66 20.32
C ASN A 146 -6.84 7.81 21.55
N VAL A 147 -5.62 7.92 22.09
CA VAL A 147 -5.16 7.15 23.24
C VAL A 147 -5.91 7.54 24.52
N ASP A 148 -6.22 8.82 24.69
CA ASP A 148 -6.90 9.35 25.88
C ASP A 148 -8.35 8.88 25.93
N ASP A 149 -9.05 8.91 24.79
CA ASP A 149 -10.44 8.48 24.67
C ASP A 149 -10.60 6.97 24.47
N GLY A 150 -9.52 6.28 24.08
CA GLY A 150 -9.51 4.85 23.77
C GLY A 150 -10.37 4.47 22.56
N LYS A 151 -10.50 5.36 21.58
CA LYS A 151 -11.43 5.22 20.43
C LYS A 151 -10.76 5.55 19.11
N PHE A 152 -11.29 4.96 18.05
CA PHE A 152 -10.99 5.37 16.69
C PHE A 152 -11.85 6.55 16.29
N GLU A 153 -11.22 7.53 15.66
CA GLU A 153 -11.83 8.68 15.01
C GLU A 153 -11.54 8.57 13.52
N GLU A 154 -12.58 8.68 12.69
CA GLU A 154 -12.40 8.74 11.24
C GLU A 154 -11.86 10.12 10.86
N ILE A 155 -10.73 10.12 10.14
CA ILE A 155 -10.07 11.34 9.70
C ILE A 155 -10.51 11.69 8.28
N ALA A 156 -10.47 10.72 7.38
CA ALA A 156 -10.94 10.88 6.01
C ALA A 156 -11.18 9.53 5.34
N HIS A 157 -12.00 9.51 4.30
CA HIS A 157 -12.18 8.37 3.41
C HIS A 157 -12.24 8.82 1.95
N ASP A 158 -11.96 7.89 1.03
CA ASP A 158 -12.26 8.07 -0.38
C ASP A 158 -13.75 7.76 -0.63
N VAL A 159 -14.42 8.68 -1.31
CA VAL A 159 -15.86 8.62 -1.58
C VAL A 159 -16.18 7.78 -2.82
N HIS A 160 -15.18 7.45 -3.65
CA HIS A 160 -15.38 6.67 -4.85
C HIS A 160 -15.47 5.18 -4.52
N PRO A 161 -16.50 4.47 -4.98
CA PRO A 161 -16.58 3.03 -4.81
C PRO A 161 -15.53 2.37 -5.70
N GLN A 162 -14.59 1.65 -5.09
CA GLN A 162 -13.49 0.98 -5.79
C GLN A 162 -13.21 -0.35 -5.12
N TRP A 163 -12.94 -1.34 -5.96
CA TRP A 163 -12.62 -2.70 -5.51
C TRP A 163 -11.14 -2.76 -5.14
N SER A 164 -10.83 -2.31 -3.92
CA SER A 164 -9.45 -2.12 -3.51
C SER A 164 -8.76 -3.45 -3.21
N THR A 165 -7.56 -3.62 -3.77
CA THR A 165 -6.72 -4.81 -3.60
C THR A 165 -5.60 -4.58 -2.58
N ALA A 166 -5.02 -3.38 -2.55
CA ALA A 166 -3.99 -3.01 -1.59
C ALA A 166 -3.97 -1.49 -1.32
N CYS A 167 -3.45 -1.10 -0.16
CA CYS A 167 -3.23 0.30 0.18
C CYS A 167 -1.91 0.52 0.92
N GLU A 168 -1.38 1.74 0.95
CA GLU A 168 -0.19 2.13 1.73
C GLU A 168 -0.17 3.62 2.05
N PHE A 169 0.43 3.99 3.18
CA PHE A 169 0.80 5.38 3.44
C PHE A 169 1.94 5.75 2.51
N PHE A 170 1.78 6.78 1.67
CA PHE A 170 2.91 7.27 0.88
C PHE A 170 3.73 8.26 1.69
N ASP A 171 3.04 9.24 2.29
CA ASP A 171 3.60 10.20 3.24
C ASP A 171 2.60 10.45 4.40
N ASP A 172 2.62 11.60 5.05
CA ASP A 172 1.71 11.93 6.18
C ASP A 172 0.28 12.23 5.71
N ASP A 173 0.13 12.78 4.51
CA ASP A 173 -1.15 13.26 3.97
C ASP A 173 -1.53 12.57 2.64
N THR A 174 -0.64 11.78 2.06
CA THR A 174 -0.82 11.07 0.79
C THR A 174 -0.83 9.56 1.00
N PHE A 175 -1.79 8.89 0.37
CA PHE A 175 -2.04 7.46 0.46
C PHE A 175 -2.13 6.87 -0.96
N ILE A 176 -1.63 5.65 -1.13
CA ILE A 176 -1.75 4.92 -2.39
C ILE A 176 -2.79 3.81 -2.22
N CYS A 177 -3.63 3.65 -3.23
CA CYS A 177 -4.58 2.57 -3.38
C CYS A 177 -4.34 1.87 -4.71
N ALA A 178 -4.42 0.54 -4.72
CA ALA A 178 -4.55 -0.26 -5.93
C ALA A 178 -5.95 -0.89 -5.96
N GLU A 179 -6.51 -1.04 -7.15
CA GLU A 179 -7.82 -1.66 -7.36
C GLU A 179 -7.75 -2.85 -8.35
N ASP A 180 -8.84 -3.58 -8.50
CA ASP A 180 -8.86 -4.89 -9.17
C ASP A 180 -8.87 -4.82 -10.71
N GLY A 181 -9.18 -3.65 -11.26
CA GLY A 181 -8.98 -3.29 -12.67
C GLY A 181 -7.53 -3.01 -13.05
N GLY A 182 -6.58 -3.10 -12.12
CA GLY A 182 -5.16 -2.89 -12.36
C GLY A 182 -4.75 -1.42 -12.37
N ASN A 183 -5.55 -0.53 -11.77
CA ASN A 183 -5.22 0.87 -11.60
C ASN A 183 -4.53 1.16 -10.25
N LEU A 184 -3.74 2.24 -10.25
CA LEU A 184 -3.16 2.91 -9.09
C LEU A 184 -3.78 4.28 -8.90
N ILE A 185 -4.02 4.63 -7.64
CA ILE A 185 -4.67 5.87 -7.25
C ILE A 185 -3.89 6.48 -6.09
N SER A 186 -3.58 7.78 -6.22
CA SER A 186 -2.98 8.57 -5.15
C SER A 186 -4.03 9.48 -4.55
N CYS A 187 -4.34 9.26 -3.28
CA CYS A 187 -5.32 10.02 -2.50
C CYS A 187 -4.61 10.95 -1.53
N HIS A 188 -5.09 12.18 -1.39
CA HIS A 188 -4.49 13.19 -0.51
C HIS A 188 -5.52 13.80 0.44
N LYS A 189 -5.11 13.98 1.70
CA LYS A 189 -5.89 14.65 2.74
C LYS A 189 -5.61 16.14 2.74
N ASP A 190 -6.62 16.94 2.42
CA ASP A 190 -6.52 18.41 2.50
C ASP A 190 -6.62 18.91 3.94
N SER A 191 -5.49 18.91 4.65
CA SER A 191 -5.38 19.41 6.03
C SER A 191 -5.65 20.91 6.17
N GLY A 192 -5.64 21.67 5.07
CA GLY A 192 -5.75 23.13 5.05
C GLY A 192 -7.18 23.66 4.90
N SER A 193 -8.15 22.83 4.53
CA SER A 193 -9.52 23.30 4.31
C SER A 193 -10.19 23.75 5.62
N THR A 194 -10.85 24.91 5.58
CA THR A 194 -11.60 25.46 6.71
C THR A 194 -12.97 24.79 6.91
N LYS A 195 -13.42 23.97 5.95
CA LYS A 195 -14.69 23.26 6.01
C LYS A 195 -14.45 21.81 6.42
N GLU A 196 -15.09 21.40 7.52
CA GLU A 196 -14.96 20.04 8.07
C GLU A 196 -15.35 18.95 7.07
N ASN A 197 -16.44 19.12 6.34
CA ASN A 197 -16.88 18.15 5.32
C ASN A 197 -15.86 17.93 4.20
N GLU A 198 -15.05 18.93 3.86
CA GLU A 198 -14.01 18.80 2.83
C GLU A 198 -12.72 18.18 3.39
N ARG A 199 -12.48 18.26 4.71
CA ARG A 199 -11.33 17.63 5.38
C ARG A 199 -11.48 16.11 5.52
N ASN A 200 -12.72 15.63 5.59
CA ASN A 200 -13.03 14.21 5.76
C ASN A 200 -13.10 13.44 4.43
N ILE A 201 -12.86 14.11 3.31
CA ILE A 201 -12.87 13.51 1.97
C ILE A 201 -11.44 13.50 1.44
N LEU A 202 -10.96 12.33 1.06
CA LEU A 202 -9.70 12.19 0.35
C LEU A 202 -9.86 12.66 -1.10
N LYS A 203 -8.92 13.48 -1.56
CA LYS A 203 -8.86 13.96 -2.94
C LYS A 203 -7.95 13.05 -3.76
N GLU A 204 -8.47 12.47 -4.83
CA GLU A 204 -7.63 11.78 -5.80
C GLU A 204 -6.77 12.80 -6.56
N LEU A 205 -5.45 12.74 -6.39
CA LEU A 205 -4.47 13.61 -7.06
C LEU A 205 -3.71 12.89 -8.19
N GLY A 206 -3.73 11.56 -8.18
CA GLY A 206 -3.09 10.76 -9.22
C GLY A 206 -3.94 9.56 -9.58
N LEU A 207 -4.00 9.27 -10.87
CA LEU A 207 -4.73 8.17 -11.47
C LEU A 207 -3.87 7.56 -12.59
N CYS A 208 -3.67 6.25 -12.57
CA CYS A 208 -2.86 5.57 -13.59
C CYS A 208 -3.27 4.11 -13.73
N HIS A 209 -3.40 3.63 -14.97
CA HIS A 209 -3.50 2.20 -15.25
C HIS A 209 -2.11 1.57 -15.27
N LEU A 210 -1.84 0.73 -14.27
CA LEU A 210 -0.60 -0.02 -14.17
C LEU A 210 -0.62 -1.24 -15.09
N GLY A 211 -1.81 -1.86 -15.24
CA GLY A 211 -1.99 -3.12 -15.96
C GLY A 211 -1.65 -4.36 -15.12
N GLU A 212 -1.53 -4.19 -13.80
CA GLU A 212 -1.20 -5.25 -12.85
C GLU A 212 -2.06 -5.17 -11.59
N ASN A 213 -2.47 -6.34 -11.09
CA ASN A 213 -3.24 -6.44 -9.85
C ASN A 213 -2.28 -6.53 -8.67
N ILE A 214 -2.15 -5.44 -7.92
CA ILE A 214 -1.22 -5.33 -6.79
C ILE A 214 -1.80 -6.00 -5.54
N ASN A 215 -1.08 -6.97 -5.00
CA ASN A 215 -1.45 -7.65 -3.75
C ASN A 215 -0.83 -6.98 -2.51
N VAL A 216 0.34 -6.36 -2.64
CA VAL A 216 1.07 -5.86 -1.48
C VAL A 216 1.95 -4.67 -1.82
N PHE A 217 1.87 -3.66 -0.96
CA PHE A 217 2.85 -2.58 -0.85
C PHE A 217 3.77 -2.81 0.35
N ARG A 218 5.06 -2.49 0.20
CA ARG A 218 6.04 -2.49 1.28
C ARG A 218 7.06 -1.38 1.14
N HIS A 219 7.16 -0.52 2.15
CA HIS A 219 8.28 0.42 2.25
C HIS A 219 9.62 -0.32 2.30
N GLY A 220 10.55 0.15 1.50
CA GLY A 220 11.89 -0.41 1.40
C GLY A 220 12.43 -0.32 -0.02
N CYS A 221 13.75 -0.49 -0.12
CA CYS A 221 14.49 -0.53 -1.38
C CYS A 221 15.33 -1.82 -1.41
N LEU A 222 15.51 -2.40 -2.60
CA LEU A 222 16.37 -3.58 -2.79
C LEU A 222 17.84 -3.19 -2.96
N VAL A 223 18.11 -1.95 -3.35
CA VAL A 223 19.46 -1.44 -3.58
C VAL A 223 20.04 -0.84 -2.29
N THR A 224 21.34 -1.08 -2.07
CA THR A 224 22.07 -0.46 -0.96
C THR A 224 22.18 1.04 -1.20
N GLN A 225 21.49 1.85 -0.39
CA GLN A 225 21.55 3.31 -0.50
C GLN A 225 22.99 3.81 -0.35
N GLN A 226 23.63 4.18 -1.46
CA GLN A 226 24.94 4.84 -1.45
C GLN A 226 24.72 6.33 -1.15
N THR A 227 24.77 6.67 0.13
CA THR A 227 24.43 7.99 0.70
C THR A 227 25.42 9.12 0.43
N ALA A 228 26.40 8.97 -0.48
CA ALA A 228 27.47 9.95 -0.56
C ALA A 228 27.28 11.06 -1.63
N GLU A 229 26.64 10.81 -2.77
CA GLU A 229 26.64 11.78 -3.90
C GLU A 229 25.40 11.71 -4.83
N SER A 230 24.21 11.34 -4.34
CA SER A 230 23.00 11.41 -5.20
C SER A 230 22.53 12.85 -5.37
N THR A 231 22.28 13.27 -6.62
CA THR A 231 21.68 14.58 -6.90
C THR A 231 20.15 14.56 -6.77
N ILE A 232 19.57 13.36 -6.78
CA ILE A 232 18.14 13.13 -6.57
C ILE A 232 17.89 12.79 -5.10
N SER A 233 16.97 13.54 -4.49
CA SER A 233 16.37 13.21 -3.20
C SER A 233 15.07 12.47 -3.46
N VAL A 234 15.06 11.16 -3.19
CA VAL A 234 13.84 10.34 -3.18
C VAL A 234 13.42 10.17 -1.73
N GLU A 235 12.28 10.75 -1.36
CA GLU A 235 11.83 10.80 0.03
C GLU A 235 11.31 9.44 0.51
N THR A 236 10.55 8.76 -0.36
CA THR A 236 9.92 7.49 -0.05
C THR A 236 10.07 6.51 -1.21
N CYS A 237 10.26 5.24 -0.84
CA CYS A 237 10.52 4.13 -1.75
C CYS A 237 9.66 2.95 -1.30
N THR A 238 8.72 2.56 -2.15
CA THR A 238 7.71 1.55 -1.84
C THR A 238 7.68 0.48 -2.92
N LEU A 239 8.00 -0.75 -2.54
CA LEU A 239 7.89 -1.93 -3.40
C LEU A 239 6.43 -2.34 -3.57
N MET A 240 6.10 -2.81 -4.77
CA MET A 240 4.79 -3.30 -5.17
C MET A 240 4.93 -4.76 -5.62
N GLY A 241 4.08 -5.65 -5.12
CA GLY A 241 4.02 -7.04 -5.58
C GLY A 241 2.69 -7.36 -6.25
N GLY A 242 2.73 -7.77 -7.52
CA GLY A 242 1.55 -8.10 -8.34
C GLY A 242 1.24 -9.59 -8.45
N VAL A 243 0.05 -9.92 -8.95
CA VAL A 243 -0.42 -11.30 -9.16
C VAL A 243 0.42 -12.06 -10.20
N SER A 244 0.92 -11.39 -11.24
CA SER A 244 1.71 -12.00 -12.31
C SER A 244 3.13 -12.41 -11.89
N GLY A 245 3.55 -12.06 -10.67
CA GLY A 245 4.95 -12.07 -10.25
C GLY A 245 5.67 -10.75 -10.48
N TYR A 246 4.96 -9.72 -10.97
CA TYR A 246 5.44 -8.35 -11.05
C TYR A 246 5.98 -7.85 -9.71
N ILE A 247 7.18 -7.27 -9.75
CA ILE A 247 7.76 -6.50 -8.64
C ILE A 247 8.07 -5.12 -9.19
N GLY A 248 7.30 -4.14 -8.74
CA GLY A 248 7.45 -2.74 -9.13
C GLY A 248 7.99 -1.90 -7.99
N LEU A 249 8.40 -0.68 -8.33
CA LEU A 249 8.82 0.32 -7.37
C LEU A 249 8.06 1.63 -7.59
N LEU A 250 7.52 2.18 -6.50
CA LEU A 250 6.87 3.48 -6.48
C LEU A 250 7.73 4.48 -5.71
N LEU A 251 8.03 5.61 -6.34
CA LEU A 251 8.92 6.64 -5.83
C LEU A 251 8.20 8.00 -5.73
N GLN A 252 8.42 8.72 -4.64
CA GLN A 252 7.93 10.09 -4.50
C GLN A 252 8.87 11.06 -5.20
N LEU A 253 8.33 11.85 -6.13
CA LEU A 253 9.06 12.85 -6.88
C LEU A 253 8.83 14.24 -6.29
N THR A 254 9.86 15.08 -6.31
CA THR A 254 9.69 16.51 -6.07
C THR A 254 8.90 17.14 -7.22
N SER A 255 8.19 18.23 -6.96
CA SER A 255 7.38 18.92 -7.97
C SER A 255 8.19 19.30 -9.24
N SER A 256 9.43 19.77 -9.07
CA SER A 256 10.31 20.11 -10.20
C SER A 256 10.73 18.88 -11.01
N LEU A 257 11.04 17.76 -10.35
CA LEU A 257 11.41 16.52 -11.03
C LEU A 257 10.20 15.89 -11.73
N TYR A 258 9.03 15.92 -11.09
CA TYR A 258 7.78 15.46 -11.71
C TYR A 258 7.46 16.23 -12.99
N GLN A 259 7.53 17.57 -12.99
CA GLN A 259 7.30 18.37 -14.19
C GLN A 259 8.28 18.03 -15.32
N LEU A 260 9.57 17.86 -14.99
CA LEU A 260 10.59 17.49 -15.96
C LEU A 260 10.31 16.12 -16.58
N LEU A 261 10.09 15.10 -15.75
CA LEU A 261 9.87 13.73 -16.22
C LEU A 261 8.52 13.57 -16.92
N MET A 262 7.46 14.25 -16.47
CA MET A 262 6.18 14.26 -17.17
C MET A 262 6.29 14.89 -18.56
N SER A 263 6.99 16.03 -18.69
CA SER A 263 7.23 16.63 -20.00
C SER A 263 8.05 15.70 -20.91
N LEU A 264 9.03 14.98 -20.34
CA LEU A 264 9.81 14.00 -21.10
C LEU A 264 8.94 12.81 -21.52
N GLN A 265 8.07 12.30 -20.63
CA GLN A 265 7.16 11.20 -20.92
C GLN A 265 6.27 11.50 -22.13
N LEU A 266 5.69 12.70 -22.19
CA LEU A 266 4.86 13.11 -23.32
C LEU A 266 5.66 13.15 -24.63
N ALA A 267 6.87 13.71 -24.60
CA ALA A 267 7.74 13.76 -25.78
C ALA A 267 8.20 12.35 -26.22
N LEU A 268 8.50 11.46 -25.28
CA LEU A 268 8.85 10.06 -25.55
C LEU A 268 7.68 9.27 -26.12
N ALA A 269 6.46 9.48 -25.60
CA ALA A 269 5.26 8.80 -26.08
C ALA A 269 4.96 9.09 -27.56
N GLU A 270 5.26 10.30 -28.04
CA GLU A 270 5.13 10.66 -29.45
C GLU A 270 6.25 10.08 -30.32
N TYR A 271 7.47 9.99 -29.78
CA TYR A 271 8.64 9.56 -30.52
C TYR A 271 8.79 8.03 -30.60
N VAL A 272 8.56 7.33 -29.49
CA VAL A 272 8.80 5.89 -29.37
C VAL A 272 7.63 5.12 -29.99
N PRO A 273 7.86 4.36 -31.08
CA PRO A 273 6.78 3.63 -31.75
C PRO A 273 6.26 2.50 -30.86
N SER A 274 4.98 2.59 -30.50
CA SER A 274 4.29 1.54 -29.75
C SER A 274 3.99 0.31 -30.62
N VAL A 275 4.21 -0.88 -30.05
CA VAL A 275 3.84 -2.15 -30.69
C VAL A 275 2.33 -2.19 -30.86
N GLY A 276 1.86 -2.41 -32.08
CA GLY A 276 0.42 -2.40 -32.38
C GLY A 276 -0.20 -1.00 -32.48
N LYS A 277 0.60 0.08 -32.43
CA LYS A 277 0.16 1.49 -32.50
C LYS A 277 -0.82 1.86 -31.38
N ILE A 278 -0.60 1.32 -30.18
CA ILE A 278 -1.38 1.66 -28.99
C ILE A 278 -0.82 2.96 -28.44
N ASP A 279 -1.68 3.96 -28.25
CA ASP A 279 -1.31 5.23 -27.63
C ASP A 279 -0.92 5.01 -26.15
N HIS A 280 0.24 5.52 -25.73
CA HIS A 280 0.74 5.34 -24.36
C HIS A 280 -0.18 6.01 -23.34
N GLY A 281 -0.68 7.21 -23.63
CA GLY A 281 -1.62 7.92 -22.77
C GLY A 281 -2.91 7.12 -22.59
N ALA A 282 -3.46 6.58 -23.67
CA ALA A 282 -4.63 5.71 -23.61
C ALA A 282 -4.39 4.41 -22.84
N TRP A 283 -3.20 3.81 -22.92
CA TRP A 283 -2.82 2.64 -22.12
C TRP A 283 -2.74 2.97 -20.63
N ARG A 284 -2.21 4.15 -20.26
CA ARG A 284 -2.07 4.58 -18.86
C ARG A 284 -3.30 5.28 -18.28
N SER A 285 -4.30 5.63 -19.11
CA SER A 285 -5.57 6.19 -18.65
C SER A 285 -6.25 5.26 -17.66
N PHE A 286 -6.75 5.85 -16.58
CA PHE A 286 -7.51 5.12 -15.57
C PHE A 286 -8.82 4.64 -16.17
N GLU A 287 -9.12 3.36 -16.01
CA GLU A 287 -10.34 2.73 -16.52
C GLU A 287 -10.97 1.85 -15.43
N SER A 288 -12.18 2.19 -15.00
CA SER A 288 -12.99 1.38 -14.10
C SER A 288 -14.46 1.36 -14.53
N ASP A 289 -15.30 0.59 -13.83
CA ASP A 289 -16.71 0.41 -14.19
C ASP A 289 -17.46 1.75 -14.29
N GLY A 290 -17.62 2.22 -15.53
CA GLY A 290 -18.32 3.47 -15.85
C GLY A 290 -17.53 4.75 -15.64
N ARG A 291 -16.20 4.67 -15.39
CA ARG A 291 -15.32 5.83 -15.19
C ARG A 291 -14.03 5.66 -15.99
N SER A 292 -13.73 6.65 -16.81
CA SER A 292 -12.49 6.76 -17.59
C SER A 292 -11.90 8.14 -17.35
N ASP A 293 -10.67 8.20 -16.90
CA ASP A 293 -9.94 9.44 -16.62
C ASP A 293 -8.54 9.41 -17.24
N VAL A 294 -8.07 10.57 -17.68
CA VAL A 294 -6.71 10.70 -18.20
C VAL A 294 -5.71 10.47 -17.07
N SER A 295 -4.63 9.74 -17.36
CA SER A 295 -3.57 9.52 -16.39
C SER A 295 -2.98 10.85 -15.89
N CYS A 296 -2.82 10.97 -14.58
CA CYS A 296 -2.27 12.15 -13.93
C CYS A 296 -1.54 11.77 -12.64
N GLY A 297 -0.63 12.61 -12.17
CA GLY A 297 0.05 12.42 -10.88
C GLY A 297 1.05 11.26 -10.82
N PHE A 298 1.23 10.51 -11.92
CA PHE A 298 2.17 9.40 -12.04
C PHE A 298 3.07 9.57 -13.27
N VAL A 299 4.30 9.09 -13.16
CA VAL A 299 5.28 9.02 -14.26
C VAL A 299 5.66 7.55 -14.45
N ASP A 300 5.64 7.10 -15.70
CA ASP A 300 5.98 5.76 -16.14
C ASP A 300 7.50 5.60 -16.26
N GLY A 301 8.13 5.04 -15.22
CA GLY A 301 9.58 4.82 -15.17
C GLY A 301 10.10 3.98 -16.34
N ASP A 302 9.34 2.95 -16.76
CA ASP A 302 9.73 2.08 -17.87
C ASP A 302 9.89 2.87 -19.17
N LEU A 303 8.97 3.82 -19.44
CA LEU A 303 9.06 4.69 -20.62
C LEU A 303 10.21 5.69 -20.47
N ILE A 304 10.38 6.30 -19.29
CA ILE A 304 11.47 7.26 -19.05
C ILE A 304 12.84 6.64 -19.30
N GLU A 305 13.06 5.40 -18.87
CA GLU A 305 14.34 4.72 -19.02
C GLU A 305 14.72 4.45 -20.48
N THR A 306 13.74 4.33 -21.39
CA THR A 306 14.01 4.20 -22.83
C THR A 306 14.77 5.39 -23.41
N TYR A 307 14.75 6.55 -22.75
CA TYR A 307 15.53 7.72 -23.16
C TYR A 307 17.04 7.42 -23.24
N LEU A 308 17.56 6.55 -22.36
CA LEU A 308 18.97 6.19 -22.32
C LEU A 308 19.41 5.41 -23.57
N ASP A 309 18.48 4.72 -24.23
CA ASP A 309 18.75 3.94 -25.45
C ASP A 309 18.67 4.79 -26.74
N LEU A 310 18.23 6.05 -26.65
CA LEU A 310 18.06 6.92 -27.81
C LEU A 310 19.40 7.47 -28.33
N PRO A 311 19.55 7.68 -29.65
CA PRO A 311 20.71 8.37 -30.21
C PRO A 311 20.84 9.80 -29.65
N LYS A 312 22.08 10.26 -29.41
CA LYS A 312 22.35 11.61 -28.88
C LYS A 312 21.68 12.75 -29.67
N SER A 313 21.55 12.61 -30.98
CA SER A 313 20.86 13.61 -31.82
C SER A 313 19.38 13.74 -31.47
N VAL A 314 18.72 12.63 -31.16
CA VAL A 314 17.30 12.58 -30.76
C VAL A 314 17.15 13.11 -29.34
N GLN A 315 18.06 12.73 -28.43
CA GLN A 315 18.09 13.27 -27.07
C GLN A 315 18.17 14.82 -27.06
N GLN A 316 18.98 15.39 -27.95
CA GLN A 316 19.11 16.86 -28.13
C GLN A 316 17.86 17.51 -28.71
N GLU A 317 17.12 16.80 -29.57
CA GLU A 317 15.85 17.27 -30.14
C GLU A 317 14.76 17.30 -29.06
N LEU A 318 14.54 16.18 -28.36
CA LEU A 318 13.50 16.05 -27.34
C LEU A 318 13.64 17.08 -26.21
N ILE A 319 14.87 17.42 -25.81
CA ILE A 319 15.11 18.43 -24.76
C ILE A 319 14.60 19.81 -25.16
N GLN A 320 14.70 20.19 -26.44
CA GLN A 320 14.26 21.50 -26.90
C GLN A 320 12.74 21.68 -26.79
N ASP A 321 12.00 20.59 -26.72
CA ASP A 321 10.55 20.57 -26.63
C ASP A 321 10.03 20.42 -25.20
N LEU A 322 10.91 20.26 -24.21
CA LEU A 322 10.48 20.14 -22.81
C LEU A 322 9.91 21.46 -22.27
N ARG A 323 8.75 21.38 -21.63
CA ARG A 323 8.00 22.51 -21.08
C ARG A 323 7.57 22.19 -19.65
N GLY A 324 7.81 23.11 -18.73
CA GLY A 324 7.35 23.03 -17.35
C GLY A 324 5.99 23.74 -17.16
N GLU A 325 5.70 24.09 -15.92
CA GLU A 325 4.50 24.87 -15.60
C GLU A 325 4.41 26.18 -16.40
N ASN A 326 3.18 26.54 -16.77
CA ASN A 326 2.88 27.72 -17.60
C ASN A 326 3.59 27.73 -18.96
N ASN A 327 3.93 26.54 -19.48
CA ASN A 327 4.60 26.37 -20.78
C ASN A 327 5.99 27.02 -20.86
N ILE A 328 6.66 27.15 -19.72
CA ILE A 328 8.02 27.71 -19.64
C ILE A 328 9.03 26.63 -20.06
N PRO A 329 9.95 26.89 -21.00
CA PRO A 329 10.99 25.93 -21.36
C PRO A 329 11.81 25.49 -20.14
N LEU A 330 12.02 24.18 -20.00
CA LEU A 330 12.86 23.65 -18.94
C LEU A 330 14.33 23.80 -19.35
N ASN A 331 15.13 24.45 -18.50
CA ASN A 331 16.56 24.61 -18.74
C ASN A 331 17.30 23.37 -18.22
N THR A 332 17.50 22.38 -19.09
CA THR A 332 18.18 21.12 -18.79
C THR A 332 19.04 20.70 -19.98
N THR A 333 20.22 20.18 -19.70
CA THR A 333 21.14 19.64 -20.70
C THR A 333 20.96 18.12 -20.88
N VAL A 334 21.43 17.56 -22.00
CA VAL A 334 21.42 16.10 -22.21
C VAL A 334 22.19 15.41 -21.10
N GLU A 335 23.35 15.93 -20.74
CA GLU A 335 24.21 15.36 -19.70
C GLU A 335 23.53 15.33 -18.33
N GLU A 336 22.81 16.40 -17.96
CA GLU A 336 22.03 16.45 -16.72
C GLU A 336 20.87 15.47 -16.73
N LEU A 337 20.09 15.40 -17.82
CA LEU A 337 18.94 14.51 -17.91
C LEU A 337 19.34 13.04 -17.91
N VAL A 338 20.39 12.68 -18.65
CA VAL A 338 20.97 11.33 -18.63
C VAL A 338 21.42 10.97 -17.22
N LYS A 339 22.13 11.89 -16.54
CA LYS A 339 22.56 11.66 -15.15
C LYS A 339 21.37 11.43 -14.22
N ILE A 340 20.30 12.20 -14.35
CA ILE A 340 19.08 12.03 -13.54
C ILE A 340 18.47 10.65 -13.78
N ILE A 341 18.28 10.24 -15.04
CA ILE A 341 17.64 8.96 -15.36
C ILE A 341 18.53 7.78 -14.94
N GLU A 342 19.85 7.88 -15.12
CA GLU A 342 20.79 6.88 -14.61
C GLU A 342 20.75 6.77 -13.07
N GLU A 343 20.58 7.88 -12.35
CA GLU A 343 20.43 7.86 -10.90
C GLU A 343 19.11 7.20 -10.47
N LEU A 344 18.01 7.43 -11.19
CA LEU A 344 16.71 6.77 -10.95
C LEU A 344 16.76 5.26 -11.25
N ALA A 345 17.39 4.88 -12.35
CA ALA A 345 17.55 3.48 -12.74
C ALA A 345 18.39 2.67 -11.74
N ARG A 346 19.26 3.32 -10.96
CA ARG A 346 20.04 2.66 -9.89
C ARG A 346 19.23 2.36 -8.63
N ILE A 347 17.97 2.79 -8.52
CA ILE A 347 17.17 2.63 -7.31
C ILE A 347 16.52 1.23 -7.24
N HIS A 348 16.43 0.49 -8.34
CA HIS A 348 15.80 -0.82 -8.38
C HIS A 348 16.73 -1.95 -8.87
#